data_AF-A0A5J9U7N8-F1
#
_entry.id   AF-A0A5J9U7N8-F1
#
_cell.length_a   1.000
_cell.length_b   1.000
_cell.length_c   1.000
_cell.angle_alpha   90.00
_cell.angle_beta   90.00
_cell.angle_gamma   90.00
#
_symmetry.space_group_name_H-M   'P 1'
#
loop_
_entity.id
_entity.type
_entity.pdbx_description
1 polymer ?
#
loop_
_entity_poly.entity_id
_entity_poly.type
_entity_poly.pdbx_seq_one_letter_code
_entity_poly.pdbx_strand_id
1 'polypeptide(L)'
;MSREKQAARWQGSGPRTGIYEPIDLPDNFVMGIGEDEIQAVLCKIYDGLIMMLQEEEEEEEELLLNNGCFCFGIMDPTTNILINIGLTKGMKGVSSPTWGDNEEEATTAFLLDICKRSLDGLIAFLARLFPYLPAAEAVLFLDAADADPLVAACFIVSRRGMMRDFDFDVCSGAAAAAVEAALLCAAVAAKHPDPEELVRRWKLLSPDLGKIESINNPAGTVLHTMHHVSQRIAFTGKTRTTHFELSKPWLSARRRYGILANRMRPAVDDWLPPSRGAVKRMLLATIHGFYLQVLARLPAADPSRYYRSMLMGGFCYGPLDPSPTSSSTPSGSS
;
A
#
# COMPACT_ATOMS: atom_id res chain seq x y z
N MET A 1 42.46 -17.02 44.45
CA MET A 1 41.20 -16.55 45.05
C MET A 1 40.31 -16.00 43.92
N SER A 2 39.77 -16.84 43.04
CA SER A 2 38.50 -17.57 43.17
C SER A 2 37.38 -16.75 43.84
N ARG A 3 36.36 -16.41 43.03
CA ARG A 3 34.96 -16.30 43.46
C ARG A 3 34.06 -16.80 42.33
N GLU A 4 33.97 -18.11 42.24
CA GLU A 4 32.76 -18.80 41.78
C GLU A 4 31.58 -18.38 42.67
N LYS A 5 30.42 -18.10 42.07
CA LYS A 5 29.12 -18.22 42.74
C LYS A 5 28.14 -18.94 41.83
N GLN A 6 28.16 -20.26 41.97
CA GLN A 6 27.03 -21.20 42.01
C GLN A 6 25.77 -20.82 41.23
N ALA A 7 25.59 -21.53 40.11
CA ALA A 7 24.30 -21.76 39.48
C ALA A 7 23.40 -22.56 40.44
N ALA A 8 22.26 -21.97 40.82
CA ALA A 8 21.22 -22.67 41.55
C ALA A 8 20.44 -23.59 40.60
N ARG A 9 20.58 -24.88 40.88
CA ARG A 9 19.88 -26.03 40.30
C ARG A 9 18.38 -25.93 40.56
N TRP A 10 17.57 -25.67 39.53
CA TRP A 10 16.13 -25.97 39.57
C TRP A 10 15.90 -27.38 39.03
N GLN A 11 15.80 -28.34 39.94
CA GLN A 11 15.23 -29.66 39.68
C GLN A 11 13.70 -29.57 39.78
N GLY A 12 13.06 -29.46 38.63
CA GLY A 12 11.63 -29.69 38.46
C GLY A 12 11.45 -30.70 37.32
N SER A 13 11.31 -31.96 37.69
CA SER A 13 11.08 -33.10 36.79
C SER A 13 9.63 -33.08 36.28
N GLY A 14 9.46 -32.77 35.00
CA GLY A 14 8.26 -32.99 34.21
C GLY A 14 8.66 -32.95 32.73
N PRO A 15 8.01 -33.71 31.84
CA PRO A 15 8.37 -33.72 30.42
C PRO A 15 8.14 -32.31 29.85
N ARG A 16 9.24 -31.59 29.60
CA ARG A 16 9.21 -30.32 28.90
C ARG A 16 8.86 -30.60 27.44
N THR A 17 7.60 -30.51 27.09
CA THR A 17 7.17 -30.31 25.69
C THR A 17 7.54 -28.89 25.30
N GLY A 18 8.84 -28.65 25.12
CA GLY A 18 9.35 -27.43 24.52
C GLY A 18 9.19 -27.54 23.02
N ILE A 19 8.28 -26.76 22.45
CA ILE A 19 8.31 -26.46 21.03
C ILE A 19 9.69 -25.88 20.76
N TYR A 20 10.48 -26.54 19.92
CA TYR A 20 11.75 -26.03 19.43
C TYR A 20 11.44 -24.86 18.49
N GLU A 21 11.17 -23.68 19.05
CA GLU A 21 11.37 -22.46 18.28
C GLU A 21 12.87 -22.32 18.03
N PRO A 22 13.32 -21.96 16.82
CA PRO A 22 14.71 -21.56 16.63
C PRO A 22 14.98 -20.32 17.49
N ILE A 23 15.64 -20.53 18.64
CA ILE A 23 15.94 -19.49 19.64
C ILE A 23 16.80 -18.36 19.04
N ASP A 24 17.44 -18.61 17.89
CA ASP A 24 18.40 -17.72 17.24
C ASP A 24 18.00 -17.30 15.81
N LEU A 25 16.70 -17.27 15.48
CA LEU A 25 16.26 -16.57 14.27
C LEU A 25 15.89 -15.13 14.65
N PRO A 26 16.77 -14.12 14.47
CA PRO A 26 16.36 -12.75 14.61
C PRO A 26 15.21 -12.49 13.64
N ASP A 27 14.06 -12.09 14.18
CA ASP A 27 12.99 -11.58 13.36
C ASP A 27 13.45 -10.22 12.86
N ASN A 28 13.93 -10.16 11.62
CA ASN A 28 14.38 -8.92 10.97
C ASN A 28 13.17 -8.02 10.63
N PHE A 29 12.18 -7.95 11.51
CA PHE A 29 11.00 -7.12 11.38
C PHE A 29 11.34 -5.68 11.71
N VAL A 30 11.03 -4.79 10.79
CA VAL A 30 11.06 -3.35 11.05
C VAL A 30 9.77 -3.00 11.78
N MET A 31 9.86 -2.84 13.10
CA MET A 31 8.71 -2.60 13.99
C MET A 31 8.48 -1.12 14.33
N GLY A 32 9.45 -0.25 14.05
CA GLY A 32 9.36 1.19 14.27
C GLY A 32 9.71 1.95 12.99
N ILE A 33 9.12 3.13 12.82
CA ILE A 33 9.45 4.05 11.73
C ILE A 33 10.35 5.12 12.31
N GLY A 34 11.54 5.32 11.74
CA GLY A 34 12.41 6.43 12.13
C GLY A 34 11.81 7.77 11.72
N GLU A 35 11.93 8.80 12.58
CA GLU A 35 11.49 10.16 12.22
C GLU A 35 12.24 10.66 10.97
N ASP A 36 13.53 10.35 10.84
CA ASP A 36 14.34 10.69 9.67
C ASP A 36 13.84 10.00 8.39
N GLU A 37 13.37 8.75 8.48
CA GLU A 37 12.83 7.98 7.35
C GLU A 37 11.51 8.59 6.86
N ILE A 38 10.64 8.98 7.79
CA ILE A 38 9.40 9.71 7.49
C ILE A 38 9.74 11.05 6.84
N GLN A 39 10.69 11.78 7.42
CA GLN A 39 11.07 13.11 6.95
C GLN A 39 11.65 13.06 5.53
N ALA A 40 12.44 12.03 5.20
CA ALA A 40 12.96 11.84 3.84
C ALA A 40 11.85 11.75 2.79
N VAL A 41 10.79 10.97 3.06
CA VAL A 41 9.65 10.86 2.14
C VAL A 41 8.84 12.16 2.12
N LEU A 42 8.62 12.80 3.26
CA LEU A 42 7.91 14.08 3.33
C LEU A 42 8.61 15.17 2.51
N CYS A 43 9.94 15.26 2.57
CA CYS A 43 10.71 16.21 1.76
C CYS A 43 10.47 15.97 0.26
N LYS A 44 10.47 14.72 -0.21
CA LYS A 44 10.21 14.40 -1.62
C LYS A 44 8.81 14.80 -2.09
N ILE A 45 7.80 14.60 -1.23
CA ILE A 45 6.43 15.03 -1.52
C ILE A 45 6.35 16.56 -1.55
N TYR A 46 6.98 17.22 -0.58
CA TYR A 46 7.00 18.67 -0.45
C TYR A 46 7.71 19.34 -1.62
N ASP A 47 8.88 18.85 -2.03
CA ASP A 47 9.62 19.35 -3.18
C ASP A 47 8.79 19.25 -4.45
N GLY A 48 8.08 18.13 -4.65
CA GLY A 48 7.15 17.95 -5.77
C GLY A 48 6.02 18.98 -5.80
N LEU A 49 5.46 19.31 -4.63
CA LEU A 49 4.42 20.34 -4.49
C LEU A 49 4.95 21.76 -4.76
N ILE A 50 6.11 22.11 -4.20
CA ILE A 50 6.73 23.43 -4.39
C ILE A 50 7.15 23.65 -5.84
N MET A 51 7.71 22.63 -6.50
CA MET A 51 8.06 22.75 -7.92
C MET A 51 6.85 23.13 -8.78
N MET A 52 5.66 22.60 -8.47
CA MET A 52 4.43 23.00 -9.18
C MET A 52 3.96 24.40 -8.81
N LEU A 53 4.13 24.84 -7.57
CA LEU A 53 3.75 26.20 -7.15
C LEU A 53 4.62 27.29 -7.77
N GLN A 54 5.89 26.99 -8.06
CA GLN A 54 6.84 27.97 -8.60
C GLN A 54 6.68 28.25 -10.11
N GLU A 55 5.88 27.45 -10.82
CA GLU A 55 5.70 27.55 -12.28
C GLU A 55 4.40 28.27 -12.71
N GLU A 56 3.58 28.74 -11.76
CA GLU A 56 2.18 29.11 -12.02
C GLU A 56 1.83 30.58 -11.62
N GLU A 57 0.77 31.14 -12.21
CA GLU A 57 0.27 32.50 -11.91
C GLU A 57 -0.66 32.53 -10.67
N GLU A 58 -0.90 33.70 -10.04
CA GLU A 58 -1.66 33.86 -8.77
C GLU A 58 -3.05 33.16 -8.75
N GLU A 59 -3.73 32.97 -9.90
CA GLU A 59 -5.02 32.26 -9.99
C GLU A 59 -4.92 30.72 -9.79
N GLU A 60 -3.74 30.13 -9.94
CA GLU A 60 -3.51 28.68 -9.82
C GLU A 60 -3.17 28.27 -8.38
N GLU A 61 -2.71 29.21 -7.56
CA GLU A 61 -2.40 29.00 -6.14
C GLU A 61 -3.68 28.66 -5.35
N GLU A 62 -4.79 29.38 -5.58
CA GLU A 62 -6.08 29.11 -4.92
C GLU A 62 -6.66 27.72 -5.28
N LEU A 63 -6.34 27.20 -6.47
CA LEU A 63 -6.75 25.86 -6.90
C LEU A 63 -5.92 24.75 -6.24
N LEU A 64 -4.63 24.99 -6.01
CA LEU A 64 -3.73 24.09 -5.28
C LEU A 64 -4.07 24.00 -3.78
N LEU A 65 -4.65 25.08 -3.25
CA LEU A 65 -5.05 25.20 -1.85
C LEU A 65 -6.40 24.52 -1.55
N ASN A 66 -7.17 24.15 -2.57
CA ASN A 66 -8.29 23.22 -2.37
C ASN A 66 -7.74 21.84 -1.97
N ASN A 67 -8.37 21.17 -1.00
CA ASN A 67 -7.96 19.88 -0.39
C ASN A 67 -7.80 18.66 -1.34
N GLY A 68 -7.47 18.84 -2.62
CA GLY A 68 -7.27 17.82 -3.64
C GLY A 68 -5.82 17.62 -4.08
N CYS A 69 -4.84 18.30 -3.50
CA CYS A 69 -3.43 18.23 -3.89
C CYS A 69 -2.66 17.00 -3.36
N PHE A 70 -3.34 15.85 -3.22
CA PHE A 70 -2.71 14.64 -2.69
C PHE A 70 -1.82 13.92 -3.71
N CYS A 71 -0.70 13.34 -3.26
CA CYS A 71 0.24 12.63 -4.14
C CYS A 71 -0.03 11.12 -4.34
N PHE A 72 -1.03 10.56 -3.65
CA PHE A 72 -1.42 9.16 -3.86
C PHE A 72 -2.26 8.99 -5.14
N GLY A 73 -2.09 7.85 -5.80
CA GLY A 73 -2.75 7.53 -7.06
C GLY A 73 -2.07 6.37 -7.76
N ILE A 74 -2.32 6.21 -9.06
CA ILE A 74 -1.72 5.16 -9.89
C ILE A 74 -0.70 5.69 -10.90
N MET A 75 -0.30 6.95 -10.81
CA MET A 75 0.77 7.57 -11.63
C MET A 75 1.96 7.96 -10.75
N ASP A 76 2.94 8.68 -11.32
CA ASP A 76 4.01 9.32 -10.55
C ASP A 76 3.45 10.42 -9.61
N PRO A 77 4.19 10.82 -8.55
CA PRO A 77 3.69 11.73 -7.52
C PRO A 77 3.15 13.05 -8.07
N THR A 78 3.88 13.70 -8.98
CA THR A 78 3.50 14.99 -9.58
C THR A 78 2.22 14.85 -10.40
N THR A 79 2.16 13.84 -11.28
CA THR A 79 0.95 13.57 -12.07
C THR A 79 -0.26 13.21 -11.19
N ASN A 80 -0.06 12.49 -10.09
CA ASN A 80 -1.15 12.18 -9.15
C ASN A 80 -1.73 13.45 -8.54
N ILE A 81 -0.90 14.41 -8.14
CA ILE A 81 -1.34 15.69 -7.58
C ILE A 81 -2.22 16.43 -8.60
N LEU A 82 -1.73 16.62 -9.82
CA LEU A 82 -2.47 17.29 -10.89
C LEU A 82 -3.81 16.62 -11.19
N ILE A 83 -3.82 15.29 -11.25
CA ILE A 83 -5.05 14.53 -11.46
C ILE A 83 -6.00 14.76 -10.29
N ASN A 84 -5.56 14.59 -9.05
CA ASN A 84 -6.41 14.71 -7.86
C ASN A 84 -7.02 16.13 -7.73
N ILE A 85 -6.29 17.18 -8.08
CA ILE A 85 -6.86 18.55 -8.15
C ILE A 85 -7.99 18.60 -9.19
N GLY A 86 -7.76 18.06 -10.40
CA GLY A 86 -8.79 17.95 -11.43
C GLY A 86 -9.99 17.09 -11.02
N LEU A 87 -9.75 15.98 -10.30
CA LEU A 87 -10.81 15.09 -9.81
C LEU A 87 -11.64 15.71 -8.70
N THR A 88 -11.07 16.59 -7.89
CA THR A 88 -11.76 17.19 -6.73
C THR A 88 -12.56 18.44 -7.07
N LYS A 89 -12.34 19.00 -8.26
CA LYS A 89 -13.11 20.13 -8.77
C LYS A 89 -14.62 19.86 -8.72
N GLY A 90 -15.35 20.77 -8.05
CA GLY A 90 -16.81 20.72 -7.91
C GLY A 90 -17.35 19.66 -6.94
N MET A 91 -16.49 19.00 -6.15
CA MET A 91 -16.95 18.14 -5.05
C MET A 91 -17.51 18.97 -3.88
N LYS A 92 -18.53 18.46 -3.21
CA LYS A 92 -19.10 19.10 -2.00
C LYS A 92 -18.17 18.88 -0.81
N GLY A 93 -18.02 19.89 0.06
CA GLY A 93 -17.22 19.78 1.29
C GLY A 93 -15.72 20.02 1.11
N VAL A 94 -15.28 20.41 -0.10
CA VAL A 94 -13.95 20.97 -0.34
C VAL A 94 -14.06 22.49 -0.16
N SER A 95 -13.61 23.00 0.99
CA SER A 95 -13.52 24.44 1.25
C SER A 95 -12.07 24.91 1.06
N SER A 96 -11.91 26.09 0.45
CA SER A 96 -10.61 26.77 0.40
C SER A 96 -10.16 27.11 1.83
N PRO A 97 -8.86 27.10 2.14
CA PRO A 97 -8.34 27.51 3.43
C PRO A 97 -8.74 28.97 3.70
N THR A 98 -9.18 29.28 4.92
CA THR A 98 -9.31 30.67 5.37
C THR A 98 -7.93 31.15 5.82
N TRP A 99 -7.31 32.00 5.02
CA TRP A 99 -6.05 32.66 5.35
C TRP A 99 -6.27 33.72 6.43
N GLY A 100 -5.50 33.64 7.52
CA GLY A 100 -5.42 34.71 8.52
C GLY A 100 -4.42 35.80 8.10
N ASP A 101 -4.11 36.72 8.99
CA ASP A 101 -3.23 37.87 8.70
C ASP A 101 -1.78 37.48 8.29
N ASN A 102 -1.35 36.23 8.54
CA ASN A 102 -0.03 35.69 8.15
C ASN A 102 -0.18 34.61 7.07
N GLU A 103 -0.22 35.03 5.82
CA GLU A 103 -0.44 34.16 4.65
C GLU A 103 0.69 33.13 4.44
N GLU A 104 1.96 33.54 4.51
CA GLU A 104 3.12 32.67 4.28
C GLU A 104 3.24 31.50 5.29
N GLU A 105 3.06 31.81 6.57
CA GLU A 105 3.11 30.81 7.65
C GLU A 105 1.95 29.81 7.53
N ALA A 106 0.76 30.32 7.21
CA ALA A 106 -0.40 29.49 7.00
C ALA A 106 -0.21 28.58 5.78
N THR A 107 0.32 29.09 4.66
CA THR A 107 0.56 28.30 3.43
C THR A 107 1.53 27.17 3.70
N THR A 108 2.62 27.48 4.41
CA THR A 108 3.60 26.46 4.84
C THR A 108 2.95 25.39 5.71
N ALA A 109 2.15 25.79 6.72
CA ALA A 109 1.45 24.85 7.59
C ALA A 109 0.45 23.96 6.83
N PHE A 110 -0.26 24.53 5.86
CA PHE A 110 -1.18 23.80 4.99
C PHE A 110 -0.46 22.77 4.12
N LEU A 111 0.63 23.16 3.45
CA LEU A 111 1.42 22.24 2.62
C LEU A 111 2.00 21.08 3.44
N LEU A 112 2.45 21.35 4.67
CA LEU A 112 2.92 20.31 5.58
C LEU A 112 1.79 19.36 6.01
N ASP A 113 0.57 19.85 6.25
CA ASP A 113 -0.59 18.98 6.52
C ASP A 113 -0.91 18.08 5.32
N ILE A 114 -0.92 18.65 4.11
CA ILE A 114 -1.15 17.89 2.87
C ILE A 114 -0.05 16.85 2.65
N CYS A 115 1.22 17.17 2.90
CA CYS A 115 2.32 16.20 2.77
C CYS A 115 2.12 15.01 3.72
N LYS A 116 1.78 15.28 4.98
CA LYS A 116 1.52 14.23 5.98
C LYS A 116 0.34 13.35 5.58
N ARG A 117 -0.78 13.95 5.19
CA ARG A 117 -1.98 13.21 4.73
C ARG A 117 -1.70 12.42 3.46
N SER A 118 -0.89 12.96 2.55
CA SER A 118 -0.46 12.26 1.35
C SER A 118 0.40 11.05 1.69
N LEU A 119 1.35 11.17 2.63
CA LEU A 119 2.15 10.07 3.13
C LEU A 119 1.29 9.00 3.80
N ASP A 120 0.34 9.38 4.67
CA ASP A 120 -0.63 8.47 5.28
C ASP A 120 -1.41 7.70 4.20
N GLY A 121 -1.84 8.40 3.15
CA GLY A 121 -2.49 7.81 1.98
C GLY A 121 -1.62 6.81 1.25
N LEU A 122 -0.35 7.13 0.97
CA LEU A 122 0.60 6.24 0.29
C LEU A 122 0.92 4.99 1.13
N ILE A 123 1.13 5.15 2.44
CA ILE A 123 1.37 4.02 3.36
C ILE A 123 0.14 3.10 3.37
N ALA A 124 -1.06 3.66 3.49
CA ALA A 124 -2.31 2.90 3.47
C ALA A 124 -2.53 2.20 2.11
N PHE A 125 -2.20 2.87 1.01
CA PHE A 125 -2.25 2.29 -0.34
C PHE A 125 -1.37 1.04 -0.43
N LEU A 126 -0.08 1.14 -0.06
CA LEU A 126 0.85 0.02 -0.14
C LEU A 126 0.50 -1.11 0.84
N ALA A 127 0.13 -0.77 2.08
CA ALA A 127 -0.28 -1.76 3.08
C ALA A 127 -1.54 -2.52 2.66
N ARG A 128 -2.47 -1.85 1.94
CA ARG A 128 -3.69 -2.47 1.43
C ARG A 128 -3.45 -3.32 0.18
N LEU A 129 -2.55 -2.87 -0.69
CA LEU A 129 -2.18 -3.58 -1.92
C LEU A 129 -1.31 -4.81 -1.63
N PHE A 130 -0.44 -4.73 -0.62
CA PHE A 130 0.42 -5.81 -0.17
C PHE A 130 0.08 -6.18 1.28
N PRO A 131 -0.88 -7.11 1.48
CA PRO A 131 -1.14 -7.65 2.80
C PRO A 131 0.17 -8.06 3.49
N TYR A 132 0.26 -7.79 4.79
CA TYR A 132 1.43 -8.06 5.62
C TYR A 132 2.68 -7.22 5.33
N LEU A 133 2.53 -6.09 4.64
CA LEU A 133 3.52 -5.01 4.62
C LEU A 133 3.30 -4.09 5.84
N PRO A 134 4.24 -4.03 6.80
CA PRO A 134 4.21 -3.06 7.88
C PRO A 134 4.37 -1.63 7.36
N ALA A 135 3.78 -0.67 8.06
CA ALA A 135 3.90 0.76 7.71
C ALA A 135 5.36 1.23 7.63
N ALA A 136 6.22 0.75 8.54
CA ALA A 136 7.65 1.06 8.54
C ALA A 136 8.34 0.60 7.25
N GLU A 137 8.08 -0.63 6.81
CA GLU A 137 8.62 -1.13 5.54
C GLU A 137 8.06 -0.34 4.34
N ALA A 138 6.78 0.06 4.40
CA ALA A 138 6.17 0.87 3.34
C ALA A 138 6.88 2.22 3.16
N VAL A 139 7.25 2.90 4.26
CA VAL A 139 8.00 4.17 4.21
C VAL A 139 9.35 3.98 3.52
N LEU A 140 10.09 2.92 3.84
CA LEU A 140 11.38 2.63 3.20
C LEU A 140 11.24 2.38 1.70
N PHE A 141 10.20 1.67 1.27
CA PHE A 141 9.92 1.47 -0.15
C PHE A 141 9.50 2.76 -0.85
N LEU A 142 8.74 3.64 -0.19
CA LEU A 142 8.37 4.95 -0.71
C LEU A 142 9.59 5.85 -0.86
N ASP A 143 10.51 5.83 0.12
CA ASP A 143 11.76 6.56 0.02
C ASP A 143 12.59 6.06 -1.18
N ALA A 144 12.78 4.75 -1.33
CA ALA A 144 13.49 4.17 -2.48
C ALA A 144 12.83 4.47 -3.84
N ALA A 145 11.53 4.76 -3.84
CA ALA A 145 10.74 4.98 -5.04
C ALA A 145 10.51 6.46 -5.37
N ASP A 146 11.19 7.38 -4.68
CA ASP A 146 10.94 8.82 -4.79
C ASP A 146 9.46 9.18 -4.58
N ALA A 147 8.84 8.58 -3.57
CA ALA A 147 7.41 8.65 -3.24
C ALA A 147 6.44 8.12 -4.33
N ASP A 148 6.94 7.54 -5.43
CA ASP A 148 6.08 6.95 -6.47
C ASP A 148 5.45 5.62 -5.97
N PRO A 149 4.11 5.55 -5.83
CA PRO A 149 3.43 4.40 -5.25
C PRO A 149 3.57 3.12 -6.09
N LEU A 150 3.58 3.22 -7.42
CA LEU A 150 3.67 2.05 -8.28
C LEU A 150 5.12 1.60 -8.48
N VAL A 151 6.08 2.50 -8.42
CA VAL A 151 7.51 2.14 -8.35
C VAL A 151 7.82 1.45 -7.02
N ALA A 152 7.29 1.95 -5.90
CA ALA A 152 7.39 1.29 -4.59
C ALA A 152 6.77 -0.13 -4.64
N ALA A 153 5.60 -0.27 -5.27
CA ALA A 153 5.00 -1.57 -5.54
C ALA A 153 5.92 -2.49 -6.38
N CYS A 154 6.60 -1.95 -7.39
CA CYS A 154 7.56 -2.70 -8.20
C CYS A 154 8.78 -3.17 -7.38
N PHE A 155 9.30 -2.37 -6.45
CA PHE A 155 10.35 -2.78 -5.50
C PHE A 155 9.87 -3.96 -4.64
N ILE A 156 8.66 -3.86 -4.08
CA ILE A 156 8.08 -4.90 -3.22
C ILE A 156 7.89 -6.22 -3.99
N VAL A 157 7.27 -6.16 -5.18
CA VAL A 157 7.05 -7.34 -6.04
C VAL A 157 8.37 -7.99 -6.43
N SER A 158 9.38 -7.19 -6.79
CA SER A 158 10.71 -7.68 -7.13
C SER A 158 11.40 -8.37 -5.96
N ARG A 159 11.43 -7.76 -4.76
CA ARG A 159 12.08 -8.33 -3.58
C ARG A 159 11.37 -9.56 -3.04
N ARG A 160 10.04 -9.64 -3.18
CA ARG A 160 9.24 -10.81 -2.76
C ARG A 160 9.34 -11.98 -3.75
N GLY A 161 10.08 -11.86 -4.86
CA GLY A 161 10.19 -12.91 -5.87
C GLY A 161 8.91 -13.11 -6.71
N MET A 162 7.91 -12.23 -6.54
CA MET A 162 6.62 -12.30 -7.23
C MET A 162 6.71 -11.93 -8.71
N MET A 163 7.88 -11.50 -9.17
CA MET A 163 8.10 -10.98 -10.52
C MET A 163 8.61 -12.03 -11.52
N ARG A 164 9.08 -13.20 -11.06
CA ARG A 164 9.80 -14.18 -11.89
C ARG A 164 9.08 -15.51 -12.09
N ASP A 165 8.28 -15.98 -11.13
CA ASP A 165 7.81 -17.38 -11.12
C ASP A 165 6.27 -17.55 -11.03
N PHE A 166 5.54 -16.47 -10.77
CA PHE A 166 4.07 -16.44 -10.83
C PHE A 166 3.70 -15.29 -11.75
N ASP A 167 2.84 -15.55 -12.74
CA ASP A 167 2.14 -14.51 -13.47
C ASP A 167 1.28 -13.72 -12.47
N PHE A 168 1.88 -12.79 -11.72
CA PHE A 168 1.15 -11.69 -11.14
C PHE A 168 0.64 -10.88 -12.33
N ASP A 169 -0.50 -11.32 -12.85
CA ASP A 169 -1.23 -10.56 -13.84
C ASP A 169 -1.78 -9.33 -13.12
N VAL A 170 -0.94 -8.30 -13.12
CA VAL A 170 -1.25 -6.95 -12.64
C VAL A 170 -2.54 -6.43 -13.28
N CYS A 171 -2.88 -6.92 -14.46
CA CYS A 171 -4.06 -6.50 -15.23
C CYS A 171 -5.26 -7.45 -15.00
N SER A 172 -5.15 -8.43 -14.10
CA SER A 172 -6.26 -9.28 -13.73
C SER A 172 -7.35 -8.48 -13.01
N GLY A 173 -8.60 -8.94 -13.11
CA GLY A 173 -9.71 -8.34 -12.37
C GLY A 173 -9.49 -8.30 -10.85
N ALA A 174 -8.72 -9.25 -10.31
CA ALA A 174 -8.37 -9.28 -8.89
C ALA A 174 -7.37 -8.16 -8.53
N ALA A 175 -6.36 -7.92 -9.35
CA ALA A 175 -5.41 -6.83 -9.16
C ALA A 175 -6.10 -5.46 -9.31
N ALA A 176 -6.99 -5.31 -10.30
CA ALA A 176 -7.82 -4.11 -10.46
C ALA A 176 -8.68 -3.83 -9.23
N ALA A 177 -9.34 -4.84 -8.67
CA ALA A 177 -10.13 -4.71 -7.45
C ALA A 177 -9.26 -4.40 -6.21
N ALA A 178 -8.05 -4.95 -6.14
CA ALA A 178 -7.11 -4.67 -5.05
C ALA A 178 -6.62 -3.22 -5.10
N VAL A 179 -6.32 -2.68 -6.29
CA VAL A 179 -5.93 -1.28 -6.47
C VAL A 179 -7.09 -0.34 -6.18
N GLU A 180 -8.32 -0.67 -6.60
CA GLU A 180 -9.53 0.09 -6.24
C GLU A 180 -9.69 0.19 -4.72
N ALA A 181 -9.56 -0.93 -4.01
CA ALA A 181 -9.62 -0.94 -2.54
C ALA A 181 -8.45 -0.20 -1.89
N ALA A 182 -7.24 -0.27 -2.48
CA ALA A 182 -6.07 0.44 -1.99
C ALA A 182 -6.21 1.96 -2.14
N LEU A 183 -6.73 2.44 -3.27
CA LEU A 183 -7.02 3.86 -3.48
C LEU A 183 -8.08 4.37 -2.48
N LEU A 184 -9.10 3.56 -2.19
CA LEU A 184 -10.09 3.92 -1.17
C LEU A 184 -9.45 4.05 0.21
N CYS A 185 -8.62 3.08 0.62
CA CYS A 185 -7.88 3.17 1.88
C CYS A 185 -6.95 4.39 1.92
N ALA A 186 -6.29 4.71 0.81
CA ALA A 186 -5.43 5.89 0.69
C ALA A 186 -6.22 7.18 0.91
N ALA A 187 -7.36 7.33 0.23
CA ALA A 187 -8.22 8.50 0.36
C ALA A 187 -8.79 8.65 1.77
N VAL A 188 -9.17 7.55 2.42
CA VAL A 188 -9.63 7.55 3.83
C VAL A 188 -8.49 7.97 4.77
N ALA A 189 -7.29 7.39 4.63
CA ALA A 189 -6.14 7.71 5.47
C ALA A 189 -5.70 9.17 5.29
N ALA A 190 -5.75 9.68 4.06
CA ALA A 190 -5.51 11.08 3.73
C ALA A 190 -6.65 12.03 4.16
N LYS A 191 -7.72 11.52 4.78
CA LYS A 191 -8.88 12.31 5.24
C LYS A 191 -9.52 13.10 4.10
N HIS A 192 -9.65 12.49 2.92
CA HIS A 192 -10.32 13.11 1.78
C HIS A 192 -11.82 13.31 2.10
N PRO A 193 -12.45 14.44 1.74
CA PRO A 193 -13.86 14.72 2.08
C PRO A 193 -14.87 13.72 1.53
N ASP A 194 -14.60 13.17 0.34
CA ASP A 194 -15.42 12.15 -0.31
C ASP A 194 -14.54 11.06 -0.96
N PRO A 195 -14.07 10.07 -0.18
CA PRO A 195 -13.16 9.04 -0.67
C PRO A 195 -13.76 8.18 -1.80
N GLU A 196 -15.05 7.86 -1.71
CA GLU A 196 -15.72 6.99 -2.68
C GLU A 196 -15.85 7.66 -4.05
N GLU A 197 -16.28 8.93 -4.08
CA GLU A 197 -16.39 9.68 -5.33
C GLU A 197 -15.02 9.92 -5.96
N LEU A 198 -13.97 10.15 -5.16
CA LEU A 198 -12.60 10.28 -5.68
C LEU A 198 -12.16 9.01 -6.42
N VAL A 199 -12.33 7.84 -5.77
CA VAL A 199 -11.97 6.55 -6.38
C VAL A 199 -12.81 6.26 -7.61
N ARG A 200 -14.11 6.59 -7.58
CA ARG A 200 -15.01 6.47 -8.74
C ARG A 200 -14.51 7.30 -9.93
N ARG A 201 -14.06 8.54 -9.68
CA ARG A 201 -13.51 9.42 -10.72
C ARG A 201 -12.16 8.92 -11.25
N TRP A 202 -11.28 8.40 -10.39
CA TRP A 202 -10.06 7.69 -10.81
C TRP A 202 -10.36 6.51 -11.72
N LYS A 203 -11.36 5.69 -11.37
CA LYS A 203 -11.78 4.54 -12.17
C LYS A 203 -12.26 4.94 -13.55
N LEU A 204 -13.05 6.02 -13.64
CA LEU A 204 -13.49 6.60 -14.92
C LEU A 204 -12.33 7.14 -15.77
N LEU A 205 -11.31 7.71 -15.13
CA LEU A 205 -10.15 8.29 -15.81
C LEU A 205 -9.12 7.24 -16.25
N SER A 206 -9.05 6.10 -15.55
CA SER A 206 -8.01 5.08 -15.74
C SER A 206 -7.73 4.67 -17.21
N PRO A 207 -8.72 4.53 -18.11
CA PRO A 207 -8.45 4.15 -19.50
C PRO A 207 -7.73 5.23 -20.32
N ASP A 208 -7.85 6.50 -19.90
CA ASP A 208 -7.32 7.67 -20.61
C ASP A 208 -5.99 8.19 -20.02
N LEU A 209 -5.46 7.59 -18.96
CA LEU A 209 -4.25 8.05 -18.28
C LEU A 209 -3.02 8.16 -19.20
N GLY A 210 -2.88 7.26 -20.18
CA GLY A 210 -1.78 7.33 -21.14
C GLY A 210 -1.83 8.57 -22.05
N LYS A 211 -2.98 9.24 -22.20
CA LYS A 211 -3.10 10.52 -22.91
C LYS A 211 -2.65 11.68 -22.01
N ILE A 212 -2.91 11.59 -20.71
CA ILE A 212 -2.50 12.60 -19.73
C ILE A 212 -0.98 12.60 -19.58
N GLU A 213 -0.37 11.41 -19.51
CA GLU A 213 1.09 11.26 -19.46
C GLU A 213 1.79 11.90 -20.68
N SER A 214 1.18 11.84 -21.87
CA SER A 214 1.71 12.51 -23.07
C SER A 214 1.49 14.04 -23.09
N ILE A 215 0.57 14.55 -22.27
CA ILE A 215 0.22 15.98 -22.19
C ILE A 215 1.10 16.70 -21.15
N ASN A 216 1.61 16.00 -20.13
CA ASN A 216 2.54 16.51 -19.10
C ASN A 216 3.94 16.85 -19.65
N ASN A 217 4.02 17.41 -20.86
CA ASN A 217 5.17 18.18 -21.33
C ASN A 217 5.35 19.37 -20.36
N PRO A 218 6.58 19.75 -19.96
CA PRO A 218 6.87 20.82 -18.97
C PRO A 218 6.47 22.24 -19.43
N ALA A 219 5.55 22.37 -20.38
CA ALA A 219 4.98 23.63 -20.87
C ALA A 219 3.45 23.68 -20.74
N GLY A 220 2.81 22.64 -20.17
CA GLY A 220 1.37 22.63 -19.93
C GLY A 220 1.09 22.99 -18.47
N THR A 221 0.47 24.15 -18.24
CA THR A 221 0.03 24.61 -16.92
C THR A 221 -0.93 23.63 -16.25
N VAL A 222 -0.91 23.58 -14.91
CA VAL A 222 -1.82 22.83 -14.03
C VAL A 222 -3.26 22.90 -14.55
N LEU A 223 -3.69 24.09 -14.98
CA LEU A 223 -5.03 24.36 -15.49
C LEU A 223 -5.39 23.54 -16.74
N HIS A 224 -4.45 23.31 -17.66
CA HIS A 224 -4.68 22.54 -18.87
C HIS A 224 -4.92 21.06 -18.57
N THR A 225 -4.10 20.46 -17.72
CA THR A 225 -4.27 19.07 -17.27
C THR A 225 -5.58 18.91 -16.49
N MET A 226 -5.90 19.87 -15.60
CA MET A 226 -7.17 19.89 -14.89
C MET A 226 -8.37 19.99 -15.83
N HIS A 227 -8.32 20.86 -16.84
CA HIS A 227 -9.39 21.02 -17.81
C HIS A 227 -9.60 19.73 -18.61
N HIS A 228 -8.52 19.10 -19.06
CA HIS A 228 -8.59 17.84 -19.80
C HIS A 228 -9.15 16.70 -18.92
N VAL A 229 -8.72 16.60 -17.66
CA VAL A 229 -9.28 15.64 -16.68
C VAL A 229 -10.77 15.88 -16.48
N SER A 230 -11.19 17.12 -16.26
CA SER A 230 -12.59 17.50 -16.05
C SER A 230 -13.46 17.16 -17.27
N GLN A 231 -13.00 17.52 -18.47
CA GLN A 231 -13.67 17.19 -19.73
C GLN A 231 -13.80 15.68 -19.93
N ARG A 232 -12.74 14.92 -19.61
CA ARG A 232 -12.73 13.47 -19.76
C ARG A 232 -13.72 12.82 -18.81
N ILE A 233 -13.77 13.20 -17.54
CA ILE A 233 -14.76 12.68 -16.58
C ILE A 233 -16.19 12.98 -17.04
N ALA A 234 -16.46 14.21 -17.49
CA ALA A 234 -17.77 14.59 -18.00
C ALA A 234 -18.18 13.76 -19.25
N PHE A 235 -17.21 13.42 -20.10
CA PHE A 235 -17.41 12.58 -21.27
C PHE A 235 -17.60 11.08 -20.92
N THR A 236 -16.76 10.53 -20.03
CA THR A 236 -16.77 9.11 -19.63
C THR A 236 -17.92 8.76 -18.69
N GLY A 237 -18.60 9.75 -18.09
CA GLY A 237 -19.86 9.54 -17.36
C GLY A 237 -20.97 8.88 -18.19
N LYS A 238 -20.82 8.77 -19.52
CA LYS A 238 -21.72 8.05 -20.43
C LYS A 238 -21.31 6.60 -20.72
N THR A 239 -20.10 6.17 -20.35
CA THR A 239 -19.56 4.82 -20.57
C THR A 239 -19.47 4.07 -19.25
N ARG A 240 -20.09 2.88 -19.15
CA ARG A 240 -19.93 1.98 -17.98
C ARG A 240 -18.52 1.36 -18.01
N THR A 241 -17.53 2.02 -17.44
CA THR A 241 -16.26 1.35 -17.12
C THR A 241 -16.51 0.44 -15.92
N THR A 242 -16.27 -0.86 -16.09
CA THR A 242 -16.54 -1.84 -15.02
C THR A 242 -15.31 -2.12 -14.16
N HIS A 243 -14.10 -1.89 -14.69
CA HIS A 243 -12.83 -2.18 -14.03
C HIS A 243 -11.83 -1.03 -14.19
N PHE A 244 -10.85 -0.97 -13.27
CA PHE A 244 -9.68 -0.12 -13.39
C PHE A 244 -8.77 -0.62 -14.51
N GLU A 245 -8.32 0.27 -15.38
CA GLU A 245 -7.31 -0.01 -16.40
C GLU A 245 -5.91 0.27 -15.85
N LEU A 246 -5.10 -0.78 -15.66
CA LEU A 246 -3.80 -0.70 -14.98
C LEU A 246 -2.60 -0.97 -15.89
N SER A 247 -2.82 -1.42 -17.14
CA SER A 247 -1.70 -1.86 -17.99
C SER A 247 -0.69 -0.75 -18.27
N LYS A 248 -1.17 0.46 -18.64
CA LYS A 248 -0.28 1.58 -18.97
C LYS A 248 0.42 2.16 -17.74
N PRO A 249 -0.30 2.51 -16.65
CA PRO A 249 0.36 3.07 -15.47
C PRO A 249 1.41 2.13 -14.88
N TRP A 250 1.12 0.83 -14.83
CA TRP A 250 2.08 -0.15 -14.34
C TRP A 250 3.31 -0.31 -15.26
N LEU A 251 3.12 -0.35 -16.58
CA LEU A 251 4.24 -0.42 -17.51
C LEU A 251 5.15 0.79 -17.40
N SER A 252 4.56 1.99 -17.23
CA SER A 252 5.32 3.22 -17.02
C SER A 252 6.11 3.19 -15.70
N ALA A 253 5.46 2.80 -14.60
CA ALA A 253 6.12 2.61 -13.31
C ALA A 253 7.27 1.58 -13.38
N ARG A 254 7.08 0.46 -14.09
CA ARG A 254 8.12 -0.56 -14.27
C ARG A 254 9.34 -0.03 -15.03
N ARG A 255 9.15 0.91 -15.97
CA ARG A 255 10.29 1.59 -16.64
C ARG A 255 11.04 2.48 -15.67
N ARG A 256 10.34 3.30 -14.88
CA ARG A 256 10.95 4.16 -13.83
C ARG A 256 11.68 3.33 -12.78
N TYR A 257 11.09 2.25 -12.33
CA TYR A 257 11.73 1.27 -11.44
C TYR A 257 13.05 0.75 -12.02
N GLY A 258 13.09 0.36 -13.31
CA GLY A 258 14.31 -0.12 -13.95
C GLY A 258 15.45 0.90 -13.94
N ILE A 259 15.13 2.20 -14.08
CA ILE A 259 16.10 3.30 -14.01
C ILE A 259 16.62 3.46 -12.57
N LEU A 260 15.71 3.54 -11.60
CA LEU A 260 16.03 3.70 -10.17
C LEU A 260 16.83 2.53 -9.61
N ALA A 261 16.37 1.30 -9.86
CA ALA A 261 17.02 0.08 -9.39
C ALA A 261 18.46 -0.05 -9.95
N ASN A 262 18.70 0.39 -11.19
CA ASN A 262 20.05 0.40 -11.75
C ASN A 262 20.94 1.49 -11.15
N ARG A 263 20.38 2.66 -10.81
CA ARG A 263 21.12 3.76 -10.14
C ARG A 263 21.58 3.36 -8.74
N MET A 264 20.76 2.59 -8.02
CA MET A 264 21.00 2.28 -6.60
C MET A 264 21.69 0.92 -6.35
N ARG A 265 22.24 0.25 -7.37
CA ARG A 265 22.55 -1.20 -7.36
C ARG A 265 23.63 -1.74 -6.38
N PRO A 266 24.34 -0.96 -5.56
CA PRO A 266 24.95 -1.51 -4.34
C PRO A 266 24.21 -1.13 -3.05
N ALA A 267 23.37 -0.09 -3.03
CA ALA A 267 22.70 0.42 -1.83
C ALA A 267 21.37 -0.29 -1.52
N VAL A 268 20.55 -0.59 -2.54
CA VAL A 268 19.17 -1.12 -2.35
C VAL A 268 19.13 -2.40 -1.53
N ASP A 269 20.14 -3.27 -1.66
CA ASP A 269 20.13 -4.57 -0.98
C ASP A 269 20.43 -4.46 0.52
N ASP A 270 21.20 -3.45 0.94
CA ASP A 270 21.69 -3.28 2.31
C ASP A 270 20.71 -2.56 3.25
N TRP A 271 19.91 -1.58 2.76
CA TRP A 271 19.04 -0.77 3.63
C TRP A 271 17.53 -1.03 3.47
N LEU A 272 17.07 -1.62 2.36
CA LEU A 272 15.66 -1.98 2.23
C LEU A 272 15.34 -3.27 3.01
N PRO A 273 14.10 -3.40 3.53
CA PRO A 273 13.70 -4.56 4.30
C PRO A 273 13.97 -5.90 3.58
N PRO A 274 14.49 -6.91 4.30
CA PRO A 274 14.69 -8.24 3.73
C PRO A 274 13.34 -8.91 3.47
N SER A 275 13.22 -9.64 2.36
CA SER A 275 11.97 -10.33 1.98
C SER A 275 11.56 -11.43 2.96
N ARG A 276 12.51 -11.99 3.73
CA ARG A 276 12.29 -13.08 4.69
C ARG A 276 11.19 -12.75 5.71
N GLY A 277 11.17 -11.53 6.26
CA GLY A 277 10.17 -11.11 7.23
C GLY A 277 8.76 -11.11 6.62
N ALA A 278 8.60 -10.51 5.45
CA ALA A 278 7.34 -10.49 4.72
C ALA A 278 6.86 -11.90 4.36
N VAL A 279 7.75 -12.77 3.86
CA VAL A 279 7.44 -14.18 3.53
C VAL A 279 7.02 -14.97 4.77
N LYS A 280 7.70 -14.77 5.91
CA LYS A 280 7.32 -15.39 7.19
C LYS A 280 5.91 -14.97 7.61
N ARG A 281 5.56 -13.68 7.51
CA ARG A 281 4.21 -13.19 7.82
C ARG A 281 3.15 -13.76 6.88
N MET A 282 3.43 -13.79 5.58
CA MET A 282 2.56 -14.41 4.58
C MET A 282 2.31 -15.90 4.89
N LEU A 283 3.37 -16.65 5.23
CA LEU A 283 3.26 -18.06 5.60
C LEU A 283 2.41 -18.25 6.86
N LEU A 284 2.70 -17.50 7.92
CA LEU A 284 1.94 -17.55 9.18
C LEU A 284 0.47 -17.22 8.96
N ALA A 285 0.17 -16.23 8.13
CA ALA A 285 -1.19 -15.86 7.82
C ALA A 285 -1.93 -16.90 6.97
N THR A 286 -1.24 -17.53 6.02
CA THR A 286 -1.77 -18.68 5.27
C THR A 286 -2.09 -19.84 6.20
N ILE A 287 -1.18 -20.18 7.12
CA ILE A 287 -1.39 -21.20 8.15
C ILE A 287 -2.60 -20.83 9.02
N HIS A 288 -2.67 -19.59 9.51
CA HIS A 288 -3.81 -19.10 10.29
C HIS A 288 -5.13 -19.20 9.51
N GLY A 289 -5.13 -18.88 8.22
CA GLY A 289 -6.27 -19.06 7.32
C GLY A 289 -6.76 -20.51 7.28
N PHE A 290 -5.85 -21.48 7.20
CA PHE A 290 -6.21 -22.90 7.29
C PHE A 290 -6.84 -23.26 8.64
N TYR A 291 -6.31 -22.74 9.74
CA TYR A 291 -6.92 -22.96 11.06
C TYR A 291 -8.34 -22.39 11.13
N LEU A 292 -8.57 -21.18 10.63
CA LEU A 292 -9.91 -20.58 10.59
C LEU A 292 -10.88 -21.42 9.75
N GLN A 293 -10.42 -21.94 8.61
CA GLN A 293 -11.21 -22.83 7.76
C GLN A 293 -11.55 -24.17 8.42
N VAL A 294 -10.64 -24.73 9.23
CA VAL A 294 -10.91 -25.94 10.02
C VAL A 294 -11.92 -25.63 11.12
N LEU A 295 -11.71 -24.53 11.86
CA LEU A 295 -12.61 -24.09 12.92
C LEU A 295 -14.04 -23.85 12.42
N ALA A 296 -14.20 -23.26 11.23
CA ALA A 296 -15.50 -23.05 10.62
C ALA A 296 -16.26 -24.34 10.25
N ARG A 297 -15.55 -25.48 10.13
CA ARG A 297 -16.14 -26.78 9.78
C ARG A 297 -16.41 -27.67 11.00
N LEU A 298 -15.97 -27.28 12.19
CA LEU A 298 -16.18 -28.06 13.41
C LEU A 298 -17.66 -27.98 13.87
N PRO A 299 -18.21 -29.06 14.46
CA PRO A 299 -19.55 -29.04 15.03
C PRO A 299 -19.66 -27.97 16.13
N ALA A 300 -20.66 -27.08 16.01
CA ALA A 300 -20.90 -25.99 16.96
C ALA A 300 -21.39 -26.45 18.36
N ALA A 301 -21.70 -27.74 18.53
CA ALA A 301 -22.40 -28.26 19.70
C ALA A 301 -21.53 -28.33 20.98
N ASP A 302 -20.19 -28.30 20.88
CA ASP A 302 -19.31 -28.16 22.04
C ASP A 302 -17.92 -27.62 21.64
N PRO A 303 -17.78 -26.30 21.44
CA PRO A 303 -16.52 -25.69 21.00
C PRO A 303 -15.36 -25.97 21.97
N SER A 304 -15.68 -26.10 23.27
CA SER A 304 -14.71 -26.21 24.36
C SER A 304 -13.84 -27.47 24.29
N ARG A 305 -14.41 -28.58 23.78
CA ARG A 305 -13.69 -29.85 23.61
C ARG A 305 -12.63 -29.81 22.51
N TYR A 306 -12.89 -29.08 21.43
CA TYR A 306 -11.98 -29.03 20.29
C TYR A 306 -10.89 -27.97 20.44
N TYR A 307 -11.19 -26.81 21.04
CA TYR A 307 -10.19 -25.76 21.28
C TYR A 307 -9.04 -26.25 22.15
N ARG A 308 -9.34 -27.01 23.21
CA ARG A 308 -8.31 -27.57 24.09
C ARG A 308 -7.42 -28.57 23.35
N SER A 309 -7.99 -29.46 22.55
CA SER A 309 -7.20 -30.42 21.77
C SER A 309 -6.37 -29.74 20.67
N MET A 310 -6.89 -28.66 20.07
CA MET A 310 -6.17 -27.87 19.06
C MET A 310 -5.01 -27.08 19.67
N LEU A 311 -5.20 -26.47 20.85
CA LEU A 311 -4.15 -25.76 21.59
C LEU A 311 -3.06 -26.71 22.11
N MET A 312 -3.44 -27.93 22.51
CA MET A 312 -2.50 -28.90 23.10
C MET A 312 -1.82 -29.81 22.07
N GLY A 313 -2.45 -30.04 20.91
CA GLY A 313 -1.91 -30.87 19.81
C GLY A 313 -1.38 -30.08 18.62
N GLY A 314 -1.41 -28.74 18.67
CA GLY A 314 -1.36 -27.77 17.57
C GLY A 314 -0.11 -27.73 16.69
N PHE A 315 0.19 -28.84 16.03
CA PHE A 315 1.25 -28.94 15.04
C PHE A 315 0.67 -29.22 13.66
N CYS A 316 1.02 -28.39 12.67
CA CYS A 316 0.70 -28.62 11.27
C CYS A 316 1.72 -29.60 10.66
N TYR A 317 1.60 -30.89 10.97
CA TYR A 317 2.36 -31.94 10.29
C TYR A 317 1.39 -33.00 9.75
N GLY A 318 1.51 -33.31 8.46
CA GLY A 318 0.72 -34.36 7.81
C GLY A 318 1.05 -34.43 6.31
N PRO A 319 1.09 -35.61 5.71
CA PRO A 319 1.44 -35.79 4.29
C PRO A 319 0.29 -35.44 3.32
N LEU A 320 -0.85 -34.97 3.84
CA LEU A 320 -2.04 -34.67 3.05
C LEU A 320 -2.08 -33.19 2.69
N ASP A 321 -2.39 -32.88 1.44
CA ASP A 321 -2.57 -31.52 0.96
C ASP A 321 -3.55 -30.73 1.86
N PRO A 322 -3.32 -29.43 2.10
CA PRO A 322 -4.31 -28.55 2.68
C PRO A 322 -5.47 -28.42 1.67
N SER A 323 -6.48 -29.26 1.88
CA SER A 323 -7.49 -29.72 0.92
C SER A 323 -8.17 -28.69 0.00
N PRO A 324 -8.47 -29.07 -1.25
CA PRO A 324 -9.79 -28.92 -1.84
C PRO A 324 -10.61 -30.22 -1.68
N THR A 325 -11.90 -30.04 -1.41
CA THR A 325 -12.94 -31.03 -1.07
C THR A 325 -13.15 -32.16 -2.08
N SER A 326 -13.62 -33.32 -1.62
CA SER A 326 -14.69 -34.03 -2.33
C SER A 326 -15.79 -34.47 -1.36
N SER A 327 -16.95 -33.83 -1.48
CA SER A 327 -18.21 -34.32 -0.97
C SER A 327 -18.69 -35.44 -1.90
N SER A 328 -18.47 -36.70 -1.51
CA SER A 328 -19.19 -37.82 -2.11
C SER A 328 -20.56 -37.92 -1.43
N THR A 329 -21.61 -37.62 -2.20
CA THR A 329 -22.99 -37.97 -1.87
C THR A 329 -23.15 -39.49 -1.81
N PRO A 330 -23.90 -40.05 -0.84
CA PRO A 330 -24.24 -41.46 -0.88
C PRO A 330 -25.39 -41.65 -1.88
N SER A 331 -25.11 -42.31 -3.00
CA SER A 331 -26.14 -42.81 -3.90
C SER A 331 -26.85 -44.00 -3.24
N GLY A 332 -28.03 -43.75 -2.69
CA GLY A 332 -29.01 -44.80 -2.46
C GLY A 332 -29.80 -45.06 -3.75
N SER A 333 -29.92 -46.32 -4.14
CA SER A 333 -31.12 -46.87 -4.77
C SER A 333 -31.03 -48.39 -4.90
N SER A 334 -32.07 -49.02 -4.34
CA SER A 334 -32.77 -50.25 -4.75
C SER A 334 -32.06 -51.60 -4.65
#